data_AF-A0A2V7MHB5-F1
#
_entry.id   AF-A0A2V7MHB5-F1
#
_cell.length_a   1.000
_cell.length_b   1.000
_cell.length_c   1.000
_cell.angle_alpha   90.00
_cell.angle_beta   90.00
_cell.angle_gamma   90.00
#
_symmetry.space_group_name_H-M   'P 1'
#
loop_
_entity.id
_entity.type
_entity.pdbx_description
1 polymer ?
#
loop_
_entity_poly.entity_id
_entity_poly.type
_entity_poly.pdbx_seq_one_letter_code
_entity_poly.pdbx_strand_id
1 'polypeptide(L)' 'MLVLAAVPDVQFHKLRRAAGSRFSVAQVSTWDDVLAGIRGRPVELAVVDPLLSGHARSQEIERLRVLFPSLPLMLYTT' A
#
# COMPACT_ATOMS: atom_id res chain seq x y z
N MET A 1 -5.18 -0.95 14.01
CA MET A 1 -4.09 -0.36 13.22
C MET A 1 -3.99 -1.13 11.91
N LEU A 2 -4.22 -0.48 10.77
CA LEU A 2 -4.33 -1.12 9.46
C LEU A 2 -3.13 -0.77 8.57
N VAL A 3 -2.51 -1.80 7.99
CA VAL A 3 -1.56 -1.68 6.90
C VAL A 3 -2.27 -1.99 5.59
N LEU A 4 -2.24 -1.05 4.65
CA LEU A 4 -2.71 -1.28 3.29
C LEU A 4 -1.52 -1.75 2.44
N ALA A 5 -1.66 -2.90 1.78
CA ALA A 5 -0.60 -3.55 1.05
C ALA A 5 -0.95 -3.61 -0.44
N ALA A 6 -0.34 -2.74 -1.22
CA ALA A 6 -0.43 -2.67 -2.66
C ALA A 6 0.83 -3.29 -3.28
N VAL A 7 0.97 -4.60 -3.10
CA VAL A 7 2.15 -5.38 -3.48
C VAL A 7 1.71 -6.74 -4.04
N PRO A 8 2.55 -7.43 -4.84
CA PRO A 8 2.19 -8.75 -5.36
C PRO A 8 2.03 -9.80 -4.25
N ASP A 9 1.35 -10.91 -4.54
CA ASP A 9 0.91 -11.90 -3.55
C ASP A 9 2.06 -12.47 -2.71
N VAL A 10 3.21 -12.70 -3.34
CA VAL A 10 4.42 -13.22 -2.66
C VAL A 10 4.88 -12.26 -1.57
N GLN A 11 4.93 -10.97 -1.87
CA GLN A 11 5.30 -9.90 -0.94
C GLN A 11 4.22 -9.72 0.12
N PHE A 12 2.94 -9.77 -0.26
CA PHE A 12 1.82 -9.68 0.67
C PHE A 12 1.88 -10.79 1.72
N HIS A 13 2.13 -12.04 1.33
CA HIS A 13 2.25 -13.15 2.29
C HIS A 13 3.39 -12.93 3.29
N LYS A 14 4.55 -12.43 2.82
CA LYS A 14 5.68 -12.09 3.69
C LYS A 14 5.32 -10.95 4.65
N LEU A 15 4.71 -9.89 4.15
CA LEU A 15 4.29 -8.73 4.95
C LEU A 15 3.26 -9.12 6.01
N ARG A 16 2.22 -9.88 5.62
CA ARG A 16 1.19 -10.37 6.54
C ARG A 16 1.78 -11.26 7.63
N ARG A 17 2.73 -12.13 7.28
CA ARG A 17 3.43 -12.98 8.26
C ARG A 17 4.23 -12.15 9.27
N ALA A 18 4.88 -11.07 8.83
CA ALA A 18 5.71 -10.22 9.69
C ALA A 18 4.90 -9.26 10.56
N ALA A 19 3.83 -8.66 10.01
CA ALA A 19 3.07 -7.59 10.67
C ALA A 19 1.76 -8.07 11.34
N GLY A 20 1.27 -9.26 10.99
CA GLY A 20 -0.07 -9.73 11.36
C GLY A 20 -0.32 -9.91 12.86
N SER A 21 0.72 -9.95 13.69
CA SER A 21 0.59 -9.99 15.16
C SER A 21 0.17 -8.65 15.76
N ARG A 22 0.40 -7.54 15.06
CA ARG A 22 0.16 -6.17 15.56
C ARG A 22 -0.80 -5.37 14.67
N PHE A 23 -0.81 -5.67 13.37
CA PHE A 23 -1.57 -4.92 12.38
C PHE A 23 -2.51 -5.85 11.62
N SER A 24 -3.71 -5.35 11.33
CA SER A 24 -4.50 -5.92 10.23
C SER A 24 -3.81 -5.54 8.92
N VAL A 25 -3.70 -6.46 7.99
CA VAL A 25 -3.07 -6.21 6.68
C VAL A 25 -4.10 -6.50 5.59
N ALA A 26 -4.47 -5.47 4.84
CA ALA A 26 -5.41 -5.58 3.73
C ALA A 26 -4.65 -5.45 2.40
N GLN A 27 -4.83 -6.44 1.51
CA GLN A 27 -4.25 -6.40 0.17
C GLN A 27 -5.15 -5.61 -0.78
N VAL A 28 -4.53 -4.88 -1.70
CA VAL A 28 -5.14 -4.25 -2.86
C VAL A 28 -4.25 -4.44 -4.08
N SER A 29 -4.84 -4.50 -5.27
CA SER A 29 -4.13 -4.88 -6.50
C SER A 29 -4.13 -3.79 -7.57
N THR A 30 -4.88 -2.71 -7.37
CA THR A 30 -4.96 -1.58 -8.32
C THR A 30 -4.78 -0.25 -7.59
N TRP A 31 -4.38 0.79 -8.32
CA TRP A 31 -4.25 2.14 -7.78
C TRP A 31 -5.58 2.73 -7.31
N ASP A 32 -6.67 2.41 -8.01
CA ASP A 32 -8.01 2.85 -7.61
C ASP A 32 -8.43 2.21 -6.28
N ASP A 33 -8.12 0.92 -6.08
CA ASP A 33 -8.35 0.23 -4.80
C ASP A 33 -7.47 0.80 -3.67
N VAL A 34 -6.27 1.29 -3.99
CA VAL A 34 -5.42 1.98 -3.01
C VAL A 34 -6.12 3.25 -2.53
N LEU A 35 -6.59 4.10 -3.46
CA LEU A 35 -7.28 5.34 -3.12
C LEU A 35 -8.59 5.06 -2.36
N ALA A 36 -9.38 4.10 -2.82
CA ALA A 36 -10.61 3.69 -2.17
C ALA A 36 -10.35 3.12 -0.76
N GLY A 37 -9.30 2.30 -0.62
CA GLY A 37 -8.90 1.69 0.64
C GLY A 37 -8.48 2.71 1.69
N ILE A 38 -7.73 3.75 1.30
CA ILE A 38 -7.31 4.84 2.19
C ILE A 38 -8.50 5.74 2.56
N ARG A 39 -9.39 6.05 1.61
CA ARG A 39 -10.57 6.89 1.86
C ARG A 39 -11.65 6.19 2.69
N GLY A 40 -11.79 4.88 2.55
CA GLY A 40 -12.87 4.11 3.17
C GLY A 40 -12.66 3.81 4.66
N ARG A 41 -11.42 3.90 5.16
CA ARG A 41 -11.09 3.58 6.56
C ARG A 41 -9.73 4.13 6.97
N PRO A 42 -9.48 4.39 8.26
CA PRO A 42 -8.17 4.79 8.75
C PRO A 42 -7.08 3.76 8.40
N VAL A 43 -6.05 4.20 7.68
CA VAL A 43 -4.85 3.44 7.35
C VAL A 43 -3.67 4.06 8.09
N GLU A 44 -2.83 3.25 8.73
CA GLU A 44 -1.63 3.74 9.42
C GLU A 44 -0.38 3.75 8.57
N LEU A 45 -0.29 2.80 7.63
CA LEU A 45 0.84 2.65 6.74
C LEU A 45 0.35 2.06 5.42
N ALA A 46 0.77 2.67 4.32
CA ALA A 46 0.59 2.08 3.00
C ALA A 46 1.93 1.55 2.50
N VAL A 47 1.99 0.25 2.22
CA VAL A 47 3.13 -0.41 1.57
C VAL A 47 2.78 -0.56 0.10
N VAL A 48 3.56 0.06 -0.78
CA VAL A 48 3.21 0.18 -2.20
C VAL A 48 4.38 -0.25 -3.08
N ASP A 49 4.12 -1.13 -4.03
CA ASP A 49 5.03 -1.47 -5.12
C ASP A 49 4.80 -0.49 -6.29
N PRO A 50 5.80 0.32 -6.71
CA PRO A 50 5.66 1.19 -7.88
C PRO A 50 5.36 0.44 -9.19
N LEU A 51 5.62 -0.87 -9.23
CA LEU A 51 5.35 -1.77 -10.36
C LEU A 51 3.98 -2.47 -10.25
N LEU A 52 3.10 -2.09 -9.31
CA LEU A 52 1.79 -2.71 -9.09
C LEU A 52 0.98 -2.92 -10.38
N SER A 53 1.05 -1.97 -11.31
CA SER A 53 0.38 -2.00 -12.62
C SER A 53 1.24 -2.59 -13.75
N GLY A 54 2.31 -3.32 -13.43
CA GLY A 54 3.27 -3.89 -14.39
C GLY A 54 4.25 -2.89 -15.01
N HIS A 55 4.08 -1.59 -14.74
CA HIS A 55 4.94 -0.51 -15.20
C HIS A 55 5.24 0.42 -14.03
N ALA A 56 6.49 0.87 -13.91
CA ALA A 56 6.90 1.83 -12.90
C ALA A 56 6.16 3.15 -13.08
N ARG A 57 5.33 3.53 -12.10
CA ARG A 57 4.60 4.79 -12.11
C ARG A 57 4.93 5.62 -10.87
N SER A 58 5.94 6.49 -10.99
CA SER A 58 6.27 7.47 -9.95
C SER A 58 5.15 8.51 -9.72
N GLN A 59 4.37 8.81 -10.76
CA GLN A 59 3.28 9.79 -10.70
C GLN A 59 2.19 9.39 -9.70
N GLU A 60 1.85 8.11 -9.58
CA GLU A 60 0.83 7.65 -8.63
C GLU A 60 1.33 7.73 -7.19
N ILE A 61 2.62 7.48 -6.96
CA ILE A 61 3.25 7.70 -5.65
C ILE A 61 3.21 9.17 -5.26
N GLU A 62 3.58 10.08 -6.16
CA GLU A 62 3.50 11.52 -5.88
C GLU A 62 2.05 11.97 -5.64
N ARG A 63 1.09 11.43 -6.41
CA ARG A 63 -0.33 11.67 -6.17
C ARG A 63 -0.76 11.22 -4.78
N LEU A 64 -0.33 10.05 -4.30
CA LEU A 64 -0.62 9.60 -2.93
C LEU A 64 -0.03 10.55 -1.88
N ARG A 65 1.20 11.02 -2.08
CA ARG A 65 1.85 11.98 -1.15
C ARG A 65 1.10 13.30 -1.08
N VAL A 66 0.57 13.79 -2.21
CA VAL A 66 -0.24 15.02 -2.25
C VAL A 66 -1.61 14.82 -1.60
N LEU A 67 -2.28 13.70 -1.89
CA LEU A 67 -3.64 13.42 -1.40
C LEU A 67 -3.66 13.05 0.09
N PHE A 68 -2.62 12.39 0.58
CA PHE A 68 -2.54 11.87 1.95
C PHE A 68 -1.19 12.26 2.59
N PRO A 69 -0.93 13.55 2.81
CA PRO A 69 0.39 14.06 3.21
C PRO A 69 0.87 13.52 4.57
N SER A 70 -0.04 13.11 5.43
CA SER A 70 0.27 12.55 6.75
C SER A 70 0.33 11.02 6.76
N LEU A 71 0.01 10.34 5.65
CA LEU A 71 0.04 8.88 5.57
C LEU A 71 1.48 8.42 5.30
N PRO A 72 2.10 7.65 6.20
CA PRO A 72 3.37 7.01 5.92
C PRO A 72 3.27 6.09 4.70
N LEU A 73 4.21 6.25 3.76
CA LEU A 73 4.34 5.44 2.57
C LEU A 73 5.66 4.67 2.62
N MET A 74 5.60 3.35 2.48
CA MET A 74 6.76 2.49 2.33
C MET A 74 6.78 1.93 0.92
N LEU A 75 7.82 2.25 0.16
CA LEU A 75 7.97 1.74 -1.20
C LEU A 75 8.62 0.36 -1.15
N TYR A 76 7.96 -0.61 -1.77
CA TYR A 76 8.52 -1.95 -1.96
C TYR A 76 9.10 -2.01 -3.38
N THR A 77 10.41 -1.80 -3.50
CA THR A 77 11.14 -1.92 -4.75
C THR A 77 11.93 -3.23 -4.76
N THR A 78 11.93 -3.93 -5.89
CA THR A 78 12.85 -5.05 -6.16
C THR A 78 14.17 -4.55 -6.70
#